data_AF-A0A0P4UWN7-F1
#
_entry.id   AF-A0A0P4UWN7-F1
#
_cell.length_a   1.000
_cell.length_b   1.000
_cell.length_c   1.000
_cell.angle_alpha   90.00
_cell.angle_beta   90.00
_cell.angle_gamma   90.00
#
_symmetry.space_group_name_H-M   'P 1'
#
loop_
_entity.id
_entity.type
_entity.pdbx_description
1 polymer ?
#
loop_
_entity_poly.entity_id
_entity_poly.type
_entity_poly.pdbx_seq_one_letter_code
_entity_poly.pdbx_strand_id
1 'polypeptide(L)'
;MLDPTKPISACTAQEIAIAQLIDASSGRFDATQVLRDLEARRSLWRAFLMGRPFLHCDEAGLPACGLLPLRDLERHWNLDMLYILAQSEASVAPLLHVADAWGCEAGQYSLAQAERLLGTGRPAPIVWAWWD
;
A
#
# COMPACT_ATOMS: atom_id res chain seq x y z
N MET A 1 -3.53 11.41 11.07
CA MET A 1 -2.52 12.09 10.22
C MET A 1 -1.17 12.07 10.92
N LEU A 2 -0.05 11.99 10.18
CA LEU A 2 1.30 11.91 10.74
C LEU A 2 1.67 13.21 11.48
N ASP A 3 2.18 13.07 12.71
CA ASP A 3 2.81 14.15 13.47
C ASP A 3 4.34 14.04 13.37
N PRO A 4 5.02 14.95 12.63
CA PRO A 4 6.46 14.86 12.41
C PRO A 4 7.29 15.24 13.65
N THR A 5 6.68 15.80 14.70
CA THR A 5 7.37 16.16 15.96
C THR A 5 7.43 14.99 16.94
N LYS A 6 6.65 13.95 16.67
CA LYS A 6 6.56 12.74 17.47
C LYS A 6 7.81 11.88 17.27
N PRO A 7 8.47 11.38 18.34
CA PRO A 7 9.56 10.44 18.18
C PRO A 7 9.07 9.15 17.51
N ILE A 8 9.90 8.54 16.65
CA ILE A 8 9.55 7.32 15.91
C ILE A 8 9.04 6.20 16.84
N SER A 9 9.62 6.07 18.03
CA SER A 9 9.20 5.08 19.04
C SER A 9 7.77 5.25 19.54
N ALA A 10 7.19 6.44 19.39
CA ALA A 10 5.79 6.71 19.72
C ALA A 10 4.87 6.62 18.50
N CYS A 11 5.39 6.56 17.27
CA CYS A 11 4.59 6.43 16.06
C CYS A 11 3.90 5.06 15.98
N THR A 12 2.65 5.07 15.55
CA THR A 12 1.92 3.86 15.16
C THR A 12 2.49 3.30 13.86
N ALA A 13 2.27 2.01 13.60
CA ALA A 13 2.69 1.39 12.34
C ALA A 13 2.10 2.10 11.10
N GLN A 14 0.85 2.57 11.18
CA GLN A 14 0.22 3.30 10.09
C GLN A 14 0.85 4.69 9.87
N GLU A 15 1.26 5.39 10.94
CA GLU A 15 1.99 6.65 10.82
C GLU A 15 3.35 6.44 10.12
N ILE A 16 4.06 5.36 10.44
CA ILE A 16 5.32 4.99 9.76
C ILE A 16 5.09 4.64 8.29
N ALA A 17 3.99 3.94 7.96
CA ALA A 17 3.61 3.67 6.58
C ALA A 17 3.25 4.94 5.80
N ILE A 18 2.59 5.91 6.44
CA ILE A 18 2.29 7.23 5.87
C ILE A 18 3.59 7.99 5.56
N ALA A 19 4.57 7.95 6.46
CA ALA A 19 5.86 8.60 6.23
C ALA A 19 6.57 8.05 4.98
N GLN A 20 6.56 6.73 4.79
CA GLN A 20 7.10 6.09 3.58
C GLN A 20 6.34 6.49 2.32
N LEU A 21 5.01 6.59 2.41
CA LEU A 21 4.17 7.02 1.29
C LEU A 21 4.47 8.48 0.89
N ILE A 22 4.70 9.37 1.86
CA ILE A 22 5.11 10.76 1.60
C ILE A 22 6.49 10.82 0.95
N ASP A 23 7.45 10.04 1.45
CA ASP A 23 8.82 9.98 0.89
C ASP A 23 8.84 9.48 -0.57
N ALA A 24 7.95 8.53 -0.90
CA ALA A 24 7.81 8.01 -2.26
C ALA A 24 7.16 9.01 -3.24
N SER A 25 6.56 10.11 -2.75
CA SER A 25 5.86 11.08 -3.60
C SER A 25 6.79 11.70 -4.63
N SER A 26 6.59 11.34 -5.89
CA SER A 26 7.39 11.82 -7.01
C SER A 26 6.64 11.69 -8.33
N GLY A 27 6.98 12.53 -9.31
CA GLY A 27 6.40 12.46 -10.65
C GLY A 27 4.87 12.56 -10.65
N ARG A 28 4.20 11.48 -11.06
CA ARG A 28 2.73 11.38 -11.13
C ARG A 28 2.06 11.00 -9.81
N PHE A 29 2.84 10.55 -8.83
CA PHE A 29 2.33 10.09 -7.56
C PHE A 29 2.27 11.24 -6.54
N ASP A 30 1.05 11.72 -6.26
CA ASP A 30 0.77 12.72 -5.22
C ASP A 30 0.30 12.05 -3.92
N ALA A 31 1.24 11.85 -3.00
CA ALA A 31 0.98 11.33 -1.67
C ALA A 31 -0.07 12.14 -0.90
N THR A 32 -0.08 13.47 -1.07
CA THR A 32 -0.98 14.36 -0.33
C THR A 32 -2.42 14.19 -0.80
N GLN A 33 -2.64 14.01 -2.11
CA GLN A 33 -3.96 13.68 -2.65
C GLN A 33 -4.44 12.33 -2.10
N VAL A 34 -3.63 11.28 -2.24
CA VAL A 34 -3.98 9.92 -1.81
C VAL A 34 -4.32 9.89 -0.32
N LEU A 35 -3.49 10.48 0.54
CA LEU A 35 -3.72 10.50 1.98
C LEU A 35 -4.99 11.27 2.36
N ARG A 36 -5.26 12.40 1.72
CA ARG A 36 -6.47 13.18 1.95
C ARG A 36 -7.72 12.38 1.59
N ASP A 37 -7.68 11.68 0.46
CA ASP A 37 -8.79 10.87 -0.02
C ASP A 37 -9.06 9.66 0.87
N LEU A 38 -8.00 9.01 1.34
CA LEU A 38 -8.08 7.90 2.30
C LEU A 38 -8.61 8.40 3.64
N GLU A 39 -8.12 9.51 4.18
CA GLU A 39 -8.57 10.07 5.46
C GLU A 39 -10.06 10.45 5.40
N ALA A 40 -10.49 11.11 4.33
CA ALA A 40 -11.90 11.46 4.10
C ALA A 40 -12.83 10.24 4.05
N ARG A 41 -12.27 9.04 3.82
CA ARG A 41 -13.01 7.79 3.67
C ARG A 41 -12.50 6.72 4.63
N ARG A 42 -12.13 7.14 5.85
CA ARG A 42 -11.58 6.28 6.90
C ARG A 42 -12.38 5.00 7.15
N SER A 43 -13.70 5.02 6.97
CA SER A 43 -14.58 3.85 7.15
C SER A 43 -14.42 2.76 6.08
N LEU A 44 -13.77 3.05 4.95
CA LEU A 44 -13.61 2.09 3.85
C LEU A 44 -12.39 1.18 3.99
N TRP A 45 -11.43 1.52 4.85
CA TRP A 45 -10.17 0.80 4.95
C TRP A 45 -9.74 0.55 6.40
N ARG A 46 -8.94 -0.49 6.60
CA ARG A 46 -8.40 -0.91 7.90
C ARG A 46 -6.94 -0.48 8.06
N ALA A 47 -6.15 -0.69 7.01
CA ALA A 47 -4.76 -0.30 6.93
C ALA A 47 -4.35 -0.11 5.46
N PHE A 48 -3.27 0.61 5.22
CA PHE A 48 -2.63 0.70 3.91
C PHE A 48 -1.11 0.84 4.04
N LEU A 49 -0.38 0.42 3.01
CA LEU A 49 1.06 0.61 2.93
C LEU A 49 1.52 0.76 1.49
N MET A 50 2.53 1.59 1.28
CA MET A 50 3.29 1.62 0.02
C MET A 50 4.35 0.53 0.10
N GLY A 51 4.53 -0.21 -0.98
CA GLY A 51 5.35 -1.40 -1.07
C GLY A 51 5.86 -1.60 -2.49
N ARG A 52 6.62 -2.66 -2.69
CA ARG A 52 6.96 -3.15 -4.02
C ARG A 52 5.91 -4.15 -4.49
N PRO A 53 5.76 -4.41 -5.80
CA PRO A 53 4.96 -5.50 -6.32
C PRO A 53 5.35 -6.81 -5.64
N PHE A 54 4.37 -7.52 -5.07
CA PHE A 54 4.59 -8.90 -4.65
C PHE A 54 4.72 -9.77 -5.90
N LEU A 55 5.95 -10.04 -6.32
CA LEU A 55 6.24 -11.00 -7.38
C LEU A 55 5.99 -12.41 -6.83
N HIS A 56 5.04 -13.11 -7.42
CA HIS A 56 4.85 -14.53 -7.11
C HIS A 56 6.07 -15.29 -7.62
N CYS A 57 6.64 -16.13 -6.76
CA CYS A 57 7.62 -17.12 -7.16
C CYS A 57 6.99 -18.48 -6.89
N ASP A 58 6.88 -19.28 -7.95
CA ASP A 58 6.36 -20.63 -7.85
C ASP A 58 7.24 -21.49 -6.92
N GLU A 59 6.60 -22.45 -6.29
CA GLU A 59 7.07 -23.25 -5.16
C GLU A 59 8.52 -23.78 -5.33
N ALA A 60 9.43 -23.25 -4.48
CA ALA A 60 10.73 -23.81 -4.02
C ALA A 60 11.87 -22.78 -3.97
N GLY A 61 11.72 -21.62 -4.64
CA GLY A 61 12.74 -20.57 -4.67
C GLY A 61 12.49 -19.43 -3.68
N LEU A 62 13.56 -18.78 -3.21
CA LEU A 62 13.43 -17.45 -2.60
C LEU A 62 12.86 -16.48 -3.65
N PRO A 63 11.93 -15.58 -3.28
CA PRO A 63 11.36 -14.66 -4.23
C PRO A 63 12.44 -13.82 -4.91
N ALA A 64 12.52 -13.92 -6.24
CA ALA A 64 13.41 -13.09 -7.03
C ALA A 64 13.14 -11.63 -6.69
N CYS A 65 14.21 -10.85 -6.50
CA CYS A 65 14.12 -9.43 -6.18
C CYS A 65 13.50 -9.05 -4.82
N GLY A 66 13.26 -10.00 -3.90
CA GLY A 66 12.72 -9.72 -2.56
C GLY A 66 13.61 -8.82 -1.69
N LEU A 67 14.92 -8.80 -1.96
CA LEU A 67 15.91 -7.94 -1.28
C LEU A 67 16.35 -6.72 -2.09
N LEU A 68 15.67 -6.39 -3.21
CA LEU A 68 15.97 -5.13 -3.92
C LEU A 68 15.91 -3.88 -3.03
N PRO A 69 15.09 -3.79 -1.96
CA PRO A 69 15.19 -2.66 -1.04
C PRO A 69 16.62 -2.44 -0.51
N LEU A 70 17.42 -3.49 -0.28
CA LEU A 70 18.83 -3.32 0.18
C LEU A 70 19.70 -2.57 -0.84
N ARG A 71 19.38 -2.63 -2.14
CA ARG A 71 20.06 -1.87 -3.19
C ARG A 71 19.65 -0.39 -3.17
N ASP A 72 18.38 -0.12 -2.86
CA ASP A 72 17.76 1.19 -3.06
C ASP A 72 17.78 2.08 -1.80
N LEU A 73 17.79 1.46 -0.61
CA LEU A 73 17.72 2.13 0.69
C LEU A 73 18.77 3.23 0.93
N GLU A 74 19.95 3.15 0.29
CA GLU A 74 20.97 4.20 0.42
C GLU A 74 20.58 5.51 -0.28
N ARG A 75 19.72 5.45 -1.29
CA ARG A 75 19.38 6.61 -2.14
C ARG A 75 17.94 7.05 -2.01
N HIS A 76 17.01 6.15 -2.22
CA HIS A 76 15.56 6.41 -2.17
C HIS A 76 14.82 5.08 -2.08
N TRP A 77 13.73 5.04 -1.34
CA TRP A 77 12.92 3.83 -1.26
C TRP A 77 12.00 3.75 -2.48
N ASN A 78 12.37 2.95 -3.50
CA ASN A 78 11.52 2.70 -4.67
C ASN A 78 10.26 1.92 -4.27
N LEU A 79 9.19 2.65 -3.99
CA LEU A 79 7.86 2.14 -3.70
C LEU A 79 6.90 2.64 -4.77
N ASP A 80 6.37 1.71 -5.55
CA ASP A 80 5.53 1.95 -6.72
C ASP A 80 4.12 1.37 -6.55
N MET A 81 3.88 0.57 -5.51
CA MET A 81 2.59 -0.08 -5.25
C MET A 81 1.99 0.36 -3.91
N LEU A 82 0.79 0.93 -3.93
CA LEU A 82 -0.04 1.11 -2.74
C LEU A 82 -0.96 -0.10 -2.56
N TYR A 83 -0.94 -0.69 -1.37
CA TYR A 83 -1.89 -1.72 -0.97
C TYR A 83 -2.83 -1.18 0.10
N ILE A 84 -4.13 -1.40 -0.08
CA ILE A 84 -5.17 -0.96 0.84
C ILE A 84 -5.96 -2.19 1.30
N LEU A 85 -5.87 -2.50 2.60
CA LEU A 85 -6.72 -3.49 3.23
C LEU A 85 -8.11 -2.88 3.46
N ALA A 86 -9.09 -3.28 2.66
CA ALA A 86 -10.44 -2.77 2.72
C ALA A 86 -11.17 -3.24 4.01
N GLN A 87 -12.13 -2.45 4.45
CA GLN A 87 -12.95 -2.75 5.63
C GLN A 87 -13.87 -3.96 5.38
N SER A 88 -14.39 -4.07 4.17
CA SER A 88 -15.26 -5.15 3.71
C SER A 88 -15.23 -5.25 2.18
N GLU A 89 -15.84 -6.29 1.62
CA GLU A 89 -15.96 -6.44 0.16
C GLU A 89 -16.76 -5.28 -0.46
N ALA A 90 -17.79 -4.80 0.24
CA ALA A 90 -18.58 -3.62 -0.18
C ALA A 90 -17.75 -2.33 -0.22
N SER A 91 -16.59 -2.29 0.44
CA SER A 91 -15.70 -1.12 0.44
C SER A 91 -14.79 -1.07 -0.80
N VAL A 92 -14.68 -2.17 -1.57
CA VAL A 92 -13.73 -2.26 -2.69
C VAL A 92 -14.10 -1.33 -3.84
N ALA A 93 -15.33 -1.41 -4.35
CA ALA A 93 -15.75 -0.56 -5.47
C ALA A 93 -15.62 0.94 -5.16
N PRO A 94 -16.03 1.43 -3.97
CA PRO A 94 -15.75 2.81 -3.57
C PRO A 94 -14.26 3.17 -3.51
N LEU A 95 -13.39 2.27 -3.02
CA LEU A 95 -11.94 2.53 -2.99
C LEU A 95 -11.35 2.60 -4.40
N LEU A 96 -11.75 1.71 -5.30
CA LEU A 96 -11.33 1.73 -6.71
C LEU A 96 -11.78 3.03 -7.39
N HIS A 97 -13.02 3.45 -7.16
CA HIS A 97 -13.53 4.70 -7.73
C HIS A 97 -12.74 5.93 -7.29
N VAL A 98 -12.24 5.93 -6.06
CA VAL A 98 -11.38 7.01 -5.56
C VAL A 98 -10.00 6.94 -6.22
N ALA A 99 -9.48 5.74 -6.45
CA ALA A 99 -8.20 5.53 -7.11
C ALA A 99 -8.18 6.02 -8.58
N ASP A 100 -9.34 6.06 -9.26
CA ASP A 100 -9.46 6.64 -10.60
C ASP A 100 -8.90 8.07 -10.70
N ALA A 101 -8.94 8.84 -9.59
CA ALA A 101 -8.46 10.21 -9.53
C ALA A 101 -6.95 10.34 -9.27
N TRP A 102 -6.24 9.26 -8.96
CA TRP A 102 -4.83 9.29 -8.55
C TRP A 102 -3.82 9.10 -9.68
N GLY A 103 -4.29 8.91 -10.92
CA GLY A 103 -3.42 8.72 -12.08
C GLY A 103 -2.60 7.43 -12.03
N CYS A 104 -3.10 6.40 -11.35
CA CYS A 104 -2.52 5.07 -11.22
C CYS A 104 -3.27 4.02 -12.05
N GLU A 105 -2.65 2.86 -12.24
CA GLU A 105 -3.39 1.63 -12.52
C GLU A 105 -3.87 1.03 -11.19
N ALA A 106 -5.15 0.69 -11.07
CA ALA A 106 -5.70 0.16 -9.83
C ALA A 106 -6.56 -1.09 -10.06
N GLY A 107 -6.60 -1.96 -9.05
CA GLY A 107 -7.38 -3.18 -9.10
C GLY A 107 -7.53 -3.82 -7.73
N GLN A 108 -8.02 -5.05 -7.71
CA GLN A 108 -8.16 -5.85 -6.50
C GLN A 108 -7.53 -7.21 -6.68
N TYR A 109 -7.04 -7.78 -5.58
CA TYR A 109 -6.73 -9.21 -5.54
C TYR A 109 -8.02 -10.02 -5.34
N SER A 110 -8.07 -11.22 -5.92
CA SER A 110 -9.08 -12.20 -5.52
C SER A 110 -8.92 -12.53 -4.03
N LEU A 111 -10.01 -12.95 -3.36
CA LEU A 111 -9.96 -13.29 -1.93
C LEU A 111 -8.91 -14.38 -1.62
N ALA A 112 -8.72 -15.36 -2.51
CA ALA A 112 -7.71 -16.39 -2.36
C ALA A 112 -6.27 -15.86 -2.46
N GLN A 113 -6.01 -14.91 -3.37
CA GLN A 113 -4.72 -14.22 -3.45
C GLN A 113 -4.48 -13.37 -2.21
N ALA A 114 -5.48 -12.60 -1.79
CA ALA A 114 -5.39 -11.73 -0.62
C ALA A 114 -5.15 -12.53 0.67
N GLU A 115 -5.82 -13.67 0.85
CA GLU A 115 -5.59 -14.58 1.98
C GLU A 115 -4.15 -15.09 2.03
N ARG A 116 -3.60 -15.50 0.88
CA ARG A 116 -2.19 -15.94 0.79
C ARG A 116 -1.22 -14.82 1.14
N LEU A 117 -1.47 -13.60 0.63
CA LEU A 117 -0.61 -12.43 0.90
C LEU A 117 -0.64 -12.03 2.38
N LEU A 118 -1.80 -12.12 3.04
CA LEU A 118 -1.93 -11.77 4.45
C LEU A 118 -1.40 -12.84 5.40
N GLY A 119 -1.32 -14.11 4.96
CA GLY A 119 -0.83 -15.23 5.78
C GLY A 119 -1.70 -15.54 6.99
N THR A 120 -2.93 -15.03 7.04
CA THR A 120 -3.82 -15.12 8.21
C THR A 120 -4.78 -16.31 8.18
N GLY A 121 -4.91 -17.00 7.04
CA GLY A 121 -5.96 -18.00 6.81
C GLY A 121 -7.39 -17.41 6.89
N ARG A 122 -7.51 -16.09 6.80
CA ARG A 122 -8.79 -15.36 6.79
C ARG A 122 -8.79 -14.39 5.62
N PRO A 123 -9.66 -14.59 4.62
CA PRO A 123 -9.72 -13.70 3.48
C PRO A 123 -10.14 -12.30 3.92
N ALA A 124 -9.44 -11.30 3.42
CA ALA A 124 -9.84 -9.90 3.55
C ALA A 124 -9.53 -9.19 2.22
N PRO A 125 -10.44 -8.33 1.73
CA PRO A 125 -10.28 -7.70 0.44
C PRO A 125 -9.12 -6.70 0.44
N ILE A 126 -8.32 -6.75 -0.62
CA ILE A 126 -7.16 -5.87 -0.83
C ILE A 126 -7.31 -5.18 -2.18
N VAL A 127 -7.30 -3.85 -2.16
CA VAL A 127 -7.16 -3.01 -3.35
C VAL A 127 -5.68 -2.68 -3.50
N TRP A 128 -5.21 -2.64 -4.74
CA TRP A 128 -3.87 -2.20 -5.10
C TRP A 128 -3.94 -1.04 -6.09
N ALA A 129 -2.95 -0.15 -6.04
CA ALA A 129 -2.74 0.92 -7.00
C ALA A 129 -1.24 1.02 -7.33
N TRP A 130 -0.92 1.17 -8.61
CA TRP A 130 0.44 1.14 -9.16
C TRP A 130 0.76 2.41 -9.93
N TRP A 131 1.97 2.95 -9.74
CA TRP A 131 2.52 4.05 -10.52
C TRP A 131 3.84 3.62 -11.18
N ASP A 132 4.01 3.93 -12.46
CA ASP A 132 5.25 3.74 -13.25
C ASP A 132 6.23 4.90 -13.05
#